data_AF-A0A2E4VG16-F1
#
_entry.id   AF-A0A2E4VG16-F1
#
_cell.length_a   1.000
_cell.length_b   1.000
_cell.length_c   1.000
_cell.angle_alpha   90.00
_cell.angle_beta   90.00
_cell.angle_gamma   90.00
#
_symmetry.space_group_name_H-M   'P 1'
#
loop_
_entity.id
_entity.type
_entity.pdbx_description
1 polymer ?
#
loop_
_entity_poly.entity_id
_entity_poly.type
_entity_poly.pdbx_seq_one_letter_code
_entity_poly.pdbx_strand_id
1 'polypeptide(L)' 'MVWITSGLFEMGDHFDEGGKDEVPVHRVELNSFYMDKHEVSNYRSVLSVC' A
#
# COMPACT_ATOMS: atom_id res chain seq x y z
N MET A 1 -3.96 -7.07 -10.59
CA MET A 1 -4.46 -5.78 -10.07
C MET A 1 -5.90 -5.80 -9.60
N VAL A 2 -6.21 -4.96 -8.61
CA VAL A 2 -7.51 -4.62 -8.01
C VAL A 2 -7.65 -3.10 -8.06
N TRP A 3 -8.85 -2.59 -8.36
CA TRP A 3 -9.14 -1.15 -8.40
C TRP A 3 -9.51 -0.63 -7.01
N ILE A 4 -8.86 0.44 -6.58
CA ILE A 4 -9.14 1.14 -5.32
C ILE A 4 -9.61 2.54 -5.67
N THR A 5 -10.78 2.90 -5.15
CA THR A 5 -11.40 4.19 -5.39
C THR A 5 -10.69 5.29 -4.60
N SER A 6 -10.70 6.51 -5.13
CA SER A 6 -10.22 7.70 -4.44
C SER A 6 -10.96 7.93 -3.13
N GLY A 7 -10.27 8.47 -2.14
CA GLY A 7 -10.85 8.75 -0.83
C GLY A 7 -9.86 9.29 0.18
N LEU A 8 -10.37 9.63 1.35
CA LEU A 8 -9.59 9.98 2.52
C LEU A 8 -9.47 8.74 3.41
N PHE A 9 -8.24 8.34 3.70
CA PHE A 9 -7.92 7.18 4.51
C PHE A 9 -7.13 7.60 5.74
N GLU A 10 -7.35 6.95 6.87
CA GLU A 10 -6.54 7.11 8.07
C GLU A 10 -5.40 6.08 8.03
N MET A 11 -4.16 6.55 8.16
CA MET A 11 -2.95 5.73 8.12
C MET A 11 -2.14 5.97 9.39
N GLY A 12 -1.59 4.89 9.94
CA GLY A 12 -0.83 4.85 11.18
C GLY A 12 -1.37 3.75 12.11
N ASP A 13 -0.92 3.76 13.36
CA ASP A 13 -1.32 2.78 14.35
C ASP A 13 -2.53 3.23 15.19
N HIS A 14 -3.68 2.58 14.97
CA HIS A 14 -4.92 2.82 15.73
C HIS A 14 -4.99 2.04 17.05
N PHE A 15 -4.20 0.97 17.22
CA PHE A 15 -4.32 0.03 18.33
C PHE A 15 -3.14 0.08 19.32
N ASP A 16 -2.13 0.93 19.07
CA ASP A 16 -0.95 1.13 19.91
C ASP A 16 -0.11 -0.16 20.07
N GLU A 17 -0.04 -0.94 18.99
CA GLU A 17 0.71 -2.21 18.91
C GLU A 17 2.00 -2.07 18.09
N GLY A 18 2.18 -0.96 17.38
CA GLY A 18 3.25 -0.70 16.43
C GLY A 18 4.46 0.03 17.01
N GLY A 19 5.43 0.31 16.12
CA GLY A 19 6.60 1.13 16.44
C GLY A 19 6.25 2.60 16.69
N LYS A 20 7.15 3.34 17.34
CA LYS A 20 7.00 4.79 17.56
C LYS A 20 6.96 5.61 16.26
N ASP A 21 7.38 5.02 15.15
CA ASP A 21 7.37 5.56 13.81
C ASP A 21 6.05 5.35 13.06
N GLU A 22 5.13 4.55 13.61
CA GLU A 22 3.81 4.28 13.03
C GLU A 22 2.73 5.26 13.52
N VAL A 23 3.07 6.14 14.48
CA VAL A 23 2.19 7.18 15.04
C VAL A 23 2.68 8.59 14.66
N PRO A 24 1.79 9.59 14.59
CA PRO A 24 0.36 9.53 14.83
C PRO A 24 -0.45 9.08 13.62
N VAL A 25 -1.65 8.56 13.90
CA VAL A 25 -2.67 8.37 12.87
C VAL A 25 -2.99 9.69 12.20
N HIS A 26 -2.88 9.74 10.88
CA HIS A 26 -3.16 10.93 10.08
C HIS A 26 -3.95 10.58 8.83
N ARG A 27 -4.60 11.60 8.24
CA ARG A 27 -5.44 11.44 7.05
C ARG A 27 -4.64 11.66 5.78
N VAL A 28 -4.77 10.72 4.84
CA VAL A 28 -4.14 10.75 3.52
C VAL A 28 -5.24 10.74 2.47
N GLU A 29 -5.17 11.71 1.55
CA GLU A 29 -6.04 11.76 0.38
C GLU A 29 -5.37 10.99 -0.77
N LEU A 30 -6.04 9.95 -1.26
CA LEU A 30 -5.54 9.13 -2.37
C LEU A 30 -6.47 9.26 -3.57
N ASN A 31 -5.86 9.36 -4.75
CA ASN A 31 -6.56 9.24 -6.02
C ASN A 31 -6.82 7.77 -6.36
N SER A 32 -7.77 7.50 -7.26
CA SER A 32 -8.09 6.13 -7.65
C SER A 32 -6.90 5.47 -8.34
N PHE A 33 -6.54 4.26 -7.94
CA PHE A 33 -5.37 3.54 -8.46
C PHE A 33 -5.57 2.02 -8.47
N TYR A 34 -4.68 1.33 -9.17
CA TYR A 34 -4.64 -0.13 -9.21
C TYR A 34 -3.54 -0.66 -8.28
N MET A 35 -3.84 -1.67 -7.47
CA MET A 35 -2.85 -2.43 -6.70
C MET A 35 -2.83 -3.90 -7.09
N ASP A 36 -1.66 -4.53 -7.10
CA ASP A 36 -1.59 -5.95 -7.35
C ASP A 36 -2.14 -6.79 -6.20
N LYS A 37 -2.84 -7.87 -6.57
CA LYS A 37 -3.43 -8.80 -5.61
C LYS A 37 -2.39 -9.75 -5.00
N HIS A 38 -1.28 -9.95 -5.71
CA HIS A 38 -0.27 -10.93 -5.38
C HIS A 38 1.09 -10.26 -5.36
N GLU A 39 1.93 -10.65 -4.41
CA GLU A 39 3.32 -10.24 -4.33
C GLU A 39 4.09 -10.59 -5.60
N VAL A 40 5.07 -9.76 -5.94
CA VAL A 40 5.97 -10.05 -7.04
C VAL A 40 6.91 -11.19 -6.64
N SER A 41 6.85 -12.29 -7.37
CA SER A 41 7.70 -13.45 -7.13
C SER A 41 8.97 -13.42 -8.00
N ASN A 42 10.08 -13.89 -7.44
CA ASN A 42 11.38 -13.96 -8.12
C ASN A 42 11.38 -14.79 -9.43
N TYR A 43 10.41 -15.68 -9.63
CA TYR A 43 10.29 -16.43 -10.89
C TYR A 43 9.83 -15.57 -12.08
N ARG A 44 9.43 -14.33 -11.84
CA ARG A 44 8.83 -13.44 -12.84
C ARG A 44 9.67 -12.19 -13.15
N SER A 45 10.79 -12.02 -12.44
CA SER A 45 11.70 -10.87 -12.57
C SER A 45 12.79 -11.05 -13.65
N VAL A 46 12.87 -12.21 -14.32
CA VAL A 46 13.98 -12.56 -15.25
C VAL A 46 13.63 -12.34 -16.73
N LEU A 47 12.53 -11.65 -17.07
CA LEU A 47 12.16 -11.36 -18.45
C LEU A 47 11.90 -9.86 -18.64
N SER A 48 12.95 -9.06 -18.52
CA SER A 48 13.01 -7.74 -19.15
C SER A 48 14.46 -7.27 -19.33
N VAL A 49 15.19 -7.95 -20.21
CA VAL A 49 16.29 -7.35 -20.98
C VAL A 49 16.12 -7.84 -22.41
N CYS A 50 15.66 -6.94 -23.28
CA CYS A 50 15.93 -7.00 -24.71
C CYS A 50 16.86 -5.82 -25.02
#